data_AF-A0A8H7R1G8-F1
#
_entry.id   AF-A0A8H7R1G8-F1
#
_cell.length_a   1.000
_cell.length_b   1.000
_cell.length_c   1.000
_cell.angle_alpha   90.00
_cell.angle_beta   90.00
_cell.angle_gamma   90.00
#
_symmetry.space_group_name_H-M   'P 1'
#
loop_
_entity.id
_entity.type
_entity.pdbx_description
1 polymer ?
#
loop_
_entity_poly.entity_id
_entity_poly.type
_entity_poly.pdbx_seq_one_letter_code
_entity_poly.pdbx_strand_id
1 'polypeptide(L)'
;MASRLICKAQLLKGSPVRQVARSYATESNQATHHFAEESFGNNFWRNSVIAVVATAAWFRVDQHLVSASDEKHPITKWIEYHMTTSEQNDQINHANLAGATAAAEYKLFAQDAQRAPIHRMRNPESFENASPRALVTGNQVDLTDLKIRSD
;
A
#
# COMPACT_ATOMS: atom_id res chain seq x y z
N MET A 1 56.84 12.05 -9.91
CA MET A 1 57.06 11.47 -8.57
C MET A 1 55.75 11.51 -7.79
N ALA A 2 55.45 10.38 -7.14
CA ALA A 2 54.48 10.17 -6.05
C ALA A 2 53.02 10.62 -6.22
N SER A 3 52.22 9.65 -6.70
CA SER A 3 50.80 9.48 -6.37
C SER A 3 50.60 9.34 -4.85
N ARG A 4 49.54 9.97 -4.31
CA ARG A 4 48.98 9.63 -2.98
C ARG A 4 47.45 9.74 -3.01
N LEU A 5 46.80 8.66 -3.42
CA LEU A 5 45.38 8.44 -3.18
C LEU A 5 45.19 8.05 -1.72
N ILE A 6 44.50 8.89 -0.94
CA ILE A 6 44.12 8.60 0.43
C ILE A 6 42.88 7.70 0.37
N CYS A 7 43.11 6.39 0.50
CA CYS A 7 42.04 5.41 0.63
C CYS A 7 41.58 5.40 2.09
N LYS A 8 40.42 6.03 2.39
CA LYS A 8 39.76 5.85 3.70
C LYS A 8 39.18 4.43 3.74
N ALA A 9 39.76 3.57 4.56
CA ALA A 9 39.18 2.27 4.88
C ALA A 9 37.93 2.51 5.75
N GLN A 10 36.74 2.41 5.15
CA GLN A 10 35.49 2.31 5.90
C GLN A 10 35.37 0.88 6.42
N LEU A 11 35.62 0.71 7.72
CA LEU A 11 35.36 -0.50 8.47
C LEU A 11 33.85 -0.80 8.42
N LEU A 12 33.47 -1.84 7.67
CA LEU A 12 32.11 -2.39 7.68
C LEU A 12 31.81 -2.93 9.08
N LYS A 13 30.97 -2.20 9.82
CA LYS A 13 30.47 -2.60 11.13
C LYS A 13 29.52 -3.79 10.90
N GLY A 14 29.98 -5.00 11.25
CA GLY A 14 29.17 -6.21 11.14
C GLY A 14 27.87 -6.05 11.91
N SER A 15 26.75 -6.23 11.21
CA SER A 15 25.42 -6.28 11.83
C SER A 15 25.31 -7.59 12.63
N PRO A 16 24.92 -7.58 13.91
CA PRO A 16 24.71 -8.82 14.64
C PRO A 16 23.52 -9.57 14.02
N VAL A 17 23.80 -10.71 13.41
CA VAL A 17 22.77 -11.66 12.97
C VAL A 17 21.99 -12.09 14.21
N ARG A 18 20.76 -11.58 14.33
CA ARG A 18 19.83 -11.96 15.39
C ARG A 18 19.38 -13.39 15.13
N GLN A 19 20.09 -14.36 15.71
CA GLN A 19 19.66 -15.76 15.70
C GLN A 19 18.37 -15.85 16.52
N VAL A 20 17.24 -15.96 15.83
CA VAL A 20 15.96 -16.29 16.45
C VAL A 20 15.98 -17.79 16.72
N ALA A 21 16.29 -18.18 17.95
CA ALA A 21 16.03 -19.53 18.42
C ALA A 21 14.51 -19.76 18.42
N ARG A 22 14.02 -20.53 17.44
CA ARG A 22 12.64 -21.02 17.47
C ARG A 22 12.58 -22.14 18.50
N SER A 23 12.02 -21.83 19.67
CA SER A 23 11.56 -22.84 20.62
C SER A 23 10.36 -23.55 19.99
N TYR A 24 10.54 -24.81 19.58
CA TYR A 24 9.40 -25.68 19.27
C TYR A 24 8.77 -26.07 20.61
N ALA A 25 7.59 -25.53 20.90
CA ALA A 25 6.75 -26.01 21.98
C ALA A 25 6.14 -27.35 21.53
N THR A 26 6.64 -28.44 22.08
CA THR A 26 5.97 -29.74 21.99
C THR A 26 4.81 -29.70 22.98
N GLU A 27 3.57 -29.63 22.50
CA GLU A 27 2.40 -29.74 23.36
C GLU A 27 2.25 -31.20 23.81
N SER A 28 2.57 -31.46 25.08
CA SER A 28 2.13 -32.67 25.76
C SER A 28 0.68 -32.50 26.18
N ASN A 29 -0.19 -33.36 25.63
CA ASN A 29 -1.56 -33.53 26.06
C ASN A 29 -1.69 -33.57 27.59
N GLN A 30 -2.63 -32.77 28.12
CA GLN A 30 -3.33 -32.86 29.42
C GLN A 30 -3.11 -31.67 30.38
N ALA A 31 -3.99 -30.66 30.31
CA ALA A 31 -4.57 -29.96 31.47
C ALA A 31 -5.63 -28.94 31.00
N THR A 32 -6.86 -29.11 31.48
CA THR A 32 -8.01 -28.19 31.53
C THR A 32 -7.72 -26.74 31.08
N HIS A 33 -8.23 -26.34 29.90
CA HIS A 33 -8.11 -24.96 29.41
C HIS A 33 -8.89 -24.00 30.33
N HIS A 34 -8.18 -23.24 31.16
CA HIS A 34 -8.73 -22.07 31.82
C HIS A 34 -8.76 -20.93 30.81
N PHE A 35 -9.92 -20.71 30.20
CA PHE A 35 -10.19 -19.50 29.45
C PHE A 35 -10.29 -18.33 30.44
N ALA A 36 -9.63 -17.21 30.14
CA ALA A 36 -9.81 -16.00 30.93
C ALA A 36 -11.28 -15.60 30.87
N GLU A 37 -11.94 -15.42 32.01
CA GLU A 37 -13.33 -14.99 32.07
C GLU A 37 -13.48 -13.63 31.37
N GLU A 38 -14.22 -13.61 30.26
CA GLU A 38 -14.45 -12.39 29.49
C GLU A 38 -15.41 -11.47 30.27
N SER A 39 -14.82 -10.56 31.04
CA SER A 39 -15.56 -9.53 31.76
C SER A 39 -15.67 -8.24 30.94
N PHE A 40 -16.81 -7.56 31.04
CA PHE A 40 -17.05 -6.23 30.46
C PHE A 40 -16.10 -5.14 31.01
N GLY A 41 -15.30 -5.45 32.03
CA GLY A 41 -14.22 -4.59 32.53
C GLY A 41 -12.89 -4.70 31.79
N ASN A 42 -12.78 -5.58 30.79
CA ASN A 42 -11.54 -5.74 30.03
C ASN A 42 -11.19 -4.46 29.24
N ASN A 43 -9.90 -4.27 28.94
CA ASN A 43 -9.38 -3.10 28.23
C ASN A 43 -10.09 -2.87 26.89
N PHE A 44 -10.53 -3.93 26.21
CA PHE A 44 -11.32 -3.83 24.98
C PHE A 44 -12.62 -3.06 25.20
N TRP A 45 -13.48 -3.52 26.12
CA TRP A 45 -14.77 -2.90 26.42
C TRP A 45 -14.62 -1.49 26.98
N ARG A 46 -13.62 -1.25 27.83
CA ARG A 46 -13.31 0.10 28.34
C ARG A 46 -12.95 1.04 27.18
N ASN A 47 -12.05 0.63 26.30
CA ASN A 47 -11.63 1.45 25.17
C ASN A 47 -12.78 1.67 24.17
N SER A 48 -13.64 0.66 23.95
CA SER A 48 -14.84 0.80 23.12
C SER A 48 -15.84 1.79 23.70
N VAL A 49 -16.11 1.74 25.00
CA VAL A 49 -16.99 2.73 25.66
C VAL A 49 -16.39 4.13 25.59
N ILE A 50 -15.08 4.27 25.84
CA ILE A 50 -14.39 5.56 25.69
C ILE A 50 -14.51 6.08 24.26
N ALA A 51 -14.34 5.22 23.25
CA ALA A 51 -14.47 5.62 21.85
C ALA A 51 -15.88 6.10 21.53
N VAL A 52 -16.92 5.37 21.96
CA VAL A 52 -18.33 5.77 21.74
C VAL A 52 -18.64 7.09 22.42
N VAL A 53 -18.21 7.28 23.68
CA VAL A 53 -18.42 8.53 24.42
C VAL A 53 -17.65 9.67 23.76
N ALA A 54 -16.41 9.46 23.33
CA ALA A 54 -15.62 10.45 22.63
C ALA A 54 -16.27 10.87 21.31
N THR A 55 -16.79 9.91 20.52
CA THR A 55 -17.53 10.21 19.28
C THR A 55 -18.81 10.99 19.56
N ALA A 56 -19.57 10.63 20.60
CA ALA A 56 -20.80 11.35 20.96
C ALA A 56 -20.51 12.77 21.46
N ALA A 57 -19.48 12.95 22.29
CA ALA A 57 -19.03 14.25 22.76
C ALA A 57 -18.55 15.12 21.58
N TRP A 58 -17.74 14.54 20.68
CA TRP A 58 -17.29 15.20 19.46
C TRP A 58 -18.46 15.68 18.60
N PHE A 59 -19.45 14.81 18.34
CA PHE A 59 -20.62 15.17 17.55
C PHE A 59 -21.40 16.35 18.14
N ARG A 60 -21.56 16.42 19.47
CA ARG A 60 -22.21 17.55 20.13
C ARG A 60 -21.40 18.83 20.01
N VAL A 61 -20.08 18.75 20.17
CA VAL A 61 -19.19 19.91 20.01
C VAL A 61 -19.21 20.41 18.56
N ASP A 62 -19.12 19.51 17.59
CA ASP A 62 -19.20 19.80 16.17
C ASP A 62 -20.52 20.51 15.82
N GLN A 63 -21.66 20.00 16.30
CA GLN A 63 -22.96 20.66 16.14
C GLN A 63 -22.98 22.09 16.72
N HIS A 64 -22.40 22.32 17.89
CA HIS A 64 -22.33 23.65 18.49
C HIS A 64 -21.42 24.60 17.70
N LEU A 65 -20.30 24.10 17.16
CA LEU A 65 -19.38 24.90 16.35
C LEU A 65 -19.97 25.26 14.99
N VAL A 66 -20.65 24.32 14.34
CA VAL A 66 -21.31 24.52 13.04
C VAL A 66 -22.58 25.38 13.18
N SER A 67 -23.32 25.28 14.28
CA SER A 67 -24.54 26.11 14.47
C SER A 67 -24.24 27.54 14.90
N ALA A 68 -23.07 27.81 15.48
CA ALA A 68 -22.69 29.14 15.95
C ALA A 68 -22.08 30.03 14.85
N SER A 69 -21.70 29.45 13.72
CA SER A 69 -21.06 30.14 12.62
C SER A 69 -21.69 29.66 11.31
N ASP A 70 -22.26 30.56 10.52
CA ASP A 70 -22.67 30.30 9.13
C ASP A 70 -21.46 30.04 8.19
N GLU A 71 -20.25 29.92 8.77
CA GLU A 71 -18.97 29.77 8.11
C GLU A 71 -18.46 28.31 8.25
N LYS A 72 -17.52 27.91 7.37
CA LYS A 72 -16.95 26.55 7.35
C LYS A 72 -16.40 26.14 8.73
N HIS A 73 -16.51 24.84 9.04
CA HIS A 73 -15.95 24.26 10.27
C HIS A 73 -14.45 24.67 10.46
N PRO A 74 -14.00 25.04 11.66
CA PRO A 74 -12.64 25.56 11.89
C PRO A 74 -11.54 24.59 11.45
N ILE A 75 -11.76 23.28 11.56
CA ILE A 75 -10.81 22.28 11.04
C ILE A 75 -10.75 22.32 9.51
N THR A 76 -11.90 22.48 8.84
CA THR A 76 -11.94 22.64 7.38
C THR A 76 -11.20 23.91 6.95
N LYS A 77 -11.36 25.02 7.69
CA LYS A 77 -10.61 26.27 7.44
C LYS A 77 -9.11 26.10 7.65
N TRP A 78 -8.70 25.33 8.67
CA TRP A 78 -7.30 25.01 8.91
C TRP A 78 -6.71 24.13 7.81
N ILE A 79 -7.45 23.11 7.35
CA ILE A 79 -7.05 22.27 6.21
C ILE A 79 -6.92 23.13 4.95
N GLU A 80 -7.92 23.98 4.66
CA GLU A 80 -7.93 24.86 3.50
C GLU A 80 -6.74 25.83 3.50
N TYR A 81 -6.35 26.35 4.68
CA TYR A 81 -5.17 27.21 4.81
C TYR A 81 -3.86 26.51 4.43
N HIS A 82 -3.75 25.20 4.67
CA HIS A 82 -2.56 24.41 4.34
C HIS A 82 -2.64 23.74 2.96
N MET A 83 -3.77 23.86 2.26
CA MET A 83 -3.95 23.30 0.92
C MET A 83 -3.61 24.32 -0.16
N THR A 84 -3.25 23.81 -1.34
CA THR A 84 -3.11 24.60 -2.56
C THR A 84 -4.47 25.20 -2.94
N THR A 85 -4.49 26.49 -3.33
CA THR A 85 -5.73 27.17 -3.70
C THR A 85 -6.37 26.53 -4.93
N SER A 86 -7.70 26.63 -5.04
CA SER A 86 -8.42 26.09 -6.20
C SER A 86 -7.90 26.66 -7.51
N GLU A 87 -7.63 27.96 -7.56
CA GLU A 87 -7.10 28.65 -8.75
C GLU A 87 -5.74 28.09 -9.21
N GLN A 88 -4.85 27.74 -8.27
CA GLN A 88 -3.56 27.14 -8.60
C GLN A 88 -3.73 25.71 -9.13
N ASN A 89 -4.64 24.93 -8.54
CA ASN A 89 -4.97 23.60 -9.04
C ASN A 89 -5.59 23.66 -10.43
N ASP A 90 -6.47 24.64 -10.69
CA ASP A 90 -7.07 24.85 -12.01
C ASP A 90 -6.00 25.20 -13.05
N GLN A 91 -5.04 26.07 -12.71
CA GLN A 91 -3.90 26.38 -13.58
C GLN A 91 -3.05 25.14 -13.91
N ILE A 92 -2.75 24.31 -12.90
CA ILE A 92 -2.01 23.04 -13.08
C ILE A 92 -2.81 22.08 -13.98
N ASN A 93 -4.11 21.96 -13.74
CA ASN A 93 -5.00 21.12 -14.53
C ASN A 93 -5.08 21.58 -15.99
N HIS A 94 -5.19 22.90 -16.22
CA HIS A 94 -5.16 23.47 -17.57
C HIS A 94 -3.84 23.23 -18.28
N ALA A 95 -2.71 23.37 -17.59
CA ALA A 95 -1.39 23.07 -18.15
C ALA A 95 -1.25 21.58 -18.52
N ASN A 96 -1.71 20.68 -17.64
CA ASN A 96 -1.71 19.24 -17.90
C ASN A 96 -2.62 18.87 -19.06
N LEU A 97 -3.80 19.47 -19.15
CA LEU A 97 -4.74 19.28 -20.25
C LEU A 97 -4.11 19.73 -21.57
N ALA A 98 -3.49 20.91 -21.62
CA ALA A 98 -2.81 21.40 -22.81
C ALA A 98 -1.65 20.50 -23.24
N GLY A 99 -0.88 19.97 -22.28
CA GLY A 99 0.16 18.99 -22.58
C GLY A 99 -0.39 17.67 -23.14
N ALA A 100 -1.48 17.18 -22.57
CA ALA A 100 -2.15 15.97 -23.03
C ALA A 100 -2.76 16.13 -24.43
N THR A 101 -3.37 17.27 -24.73
CA THR A 101 -3.91 17.57 -26.07
C THR A 101 -2.79 17.64 -27.10
N ALA A 102 -1.68 18.33 -26.81
CA ALA A 102 -0.53 18.40 -27.71
C ALA A 102 0.08 17.01 -27.99
N ALA A 103 0.18 16.17 -26.96
CA ALA A 103 0.66 14.80 -27.12
C ALA A 103 -0.31 13.92 -27.94
N ALA A 104 -1.62 14.11 -27.77
CA ALA A 104 -2.64 13.40 -28.54
C ALA A 104 -2.62 13.80 -30.02
N GLU A 105 -2.51 15.09 -30.31
CA GLU A 105 -2.37 15.61 -31.69
C GLU A 105 -1.11 15.06 -32.35
N TYR A 106 0.04 15.13 -31.67
CA TYR A 106 1.29 14.57 -32.18
C TYR A 106 1.16 13.07 -32.47
N LYS A 107 0.53 12.31 -31.57
CA LYS A 107 0.30 10.88 -31.75
C LYS A 107 -0.59 10.60 -32.96
N LEU A 108 -1.63 11.40 -33.18
CA LEU A 108 -2.50 11.28 -34.36
C LEU A 108 -1.69 11.48 -35.65
N PHE A 109 -0.88 12.55 -35.73
CA PHE A 109 -0.02 12.78 -36.89
C PHE A 109 1.03 11.68 -37.08
N ALA A 110 1.64 11.19 -36.01
CA ALA A 110 2.61 10.10 -36.08
C ALA A 110 1.97 8.78 -36.53
N GLN A 111 0.73 8.49 -36.10
CA GLN A 111 -0.03 7.32 -36.53
C GLN A 111 -0.44 7.39 -38.00
N ASP A 112 -0.83 8.56 -38.50
CA ASP A 112 -1.15 8.75 -39.91
C ASP A 112 0.10 8.67 -40.79
N ALA A 113 1.24 9.18 -40.29
CA ALA A 113 2.50 9.19 -41.03
C ALA A 113 3.20 7.81 -41.05
N GLN A 114 3.05 7.00 -40.01
CA GLN A 114 3.72 5.70 -39.89
C GLN A 114 2.75 4.55 -40.13
N ARG A 115 3.15 3.60 -40.98
CA ARG A 115 2.42 2.35 -41.12
C ARG A 115 2.41 1.60 -39.78
N ALA A 116 1.25 1.09 -39.36
CA ALA A 116 1.12 0.30 -38.13
C ALA A 116 2.17 -0.83 -38.07
N PRO A 117 2.87 -1.01 -36.94
CA PRO A 117 3.94 -2.00 -36.82
C PRO A 117 3.36 -3.41 -37.01
N ILE A 118 3.87 -4.12 -38.02
CA ILE A 118 3.47 -5.50 -38.28
C ILE A 118 4.26 -6.40 -37.34
N HIS A 119 3.62 -6.86 -36.28
CA HIS A 119 4.18 -7.89 -35.40
C HIS A 119 4.14 -9.24 -36.11
N ARG A 120 5.26 -9.64 -36.71
CA ARG A 120 5.41 -10.99 -37.25
C ARG A 120 5.80 -11.91 -36.12
N MET A 121 4.98 -12.91 -35.85
CA MET A 121 5.32 -13.95 -34.89
C MET A 121 6.54 -14.72 -35.43
N ARG A 122 7.64 -14.70 -34.68
CA ARG A 122 8.89 -15.35 -35.13
C ARG A 122 8.75 -16.88 -35.15
N ASN A 123 8.08 -17.43 -34.14
CA ASN A 123 7.95 -18.86 -33.92
C ASN A 123 6.46 -19.19 -33.68
N PRO A 124 5.65 -19.40 -34.72
CA PRO A 124 4.25 -19.75 -34.53
C PRO A 124 4.06 -21.09 -33.82
N GLU A 125 5.04 -21.99 -33.93
CA GLU A 125 4.99 -23.29 -33.25
C GLU A 125 5.09 -23.20 -31.71
N SER A 126 5.44 -22.05 -31.13
CA SER A 126 5.53 -21.94 -29.67
C SER A 126 4.18 -22.12 -28.96
N PHE A 127 3.06 -21.91 -29.67
CA PHE A 127 1.73 -22.19 -29.13
C PHE A 127 1.41 -23.68 -29.05
N GLU A 128 2.07 -24.50 -29.86
CA GLU A 128 1.91 -25.96 -29.86
C GLU A 128 2.89 -26.64 -28.91
N ASN A 129 3.90 -25.91 -28.43
CA ASN A 129 4.83 -26.41 -27.43
C ASN A 129 4.12 -26.54 -26.08
N ALA A 130 3.51 -27.71 -25.85
CA ALA A 130 3.16 -28.15 -24.53
C ALA A 130 4.42 -28.10 -23.62
N SER A 131 4.23 -27.78 -22.35
CA SER A 131 5.29 -27.89 -21.35
C SER A 131 5.98 -29.25 -21.51
N PRO A 132 7.33 -29.35 -21.51
CA PRO A 132 8.03 -30.63 -21.65
C PRO A 132 7.64 -31.70 -20.63
N ARG A 133 6.96 -31.28 -19.55
CA ARG A 133 6.40 -32.16 -18.51
C ARG A 133 4.89 -32.39 -18.63
N ALA A 134 4.28 -32.05 -19.77
CA ALA A 134 2.84 -32.14 -20.05
C ALA A 134 1.96 -31.53 -18.94
N LEU A 135 2.45 -30.47 -18.29
CA LEU A 135 1.70 -29.80 -17.23
C LEU A 135 0.58 -28.99 -17.87
N VAL A 136 -0.64 -29.48 -17.73
CA VAL A 136 -1.85 -28.72 -18.06
C VAL A 136 -1.90 -27.50 -17.15
N THR A 137 -2.16 -26.34 -17.73
CA THR A 137 -2.36 -25.10 -16.97
C THR A 137 -3.47 -25.30 -15.94
N GLY A 138 -3.17 -25.04 -14.66
CA GLY A 138 -4.11 -25.24 -13.56
C GLY A 138 -3.92 -26.52 -12.74
N ASN A 139 -3.05 -27.45 -13.17
CA ASN A 139 -2.74 -28.66 -12.37
C ASN A 139 -1.88 -28.38 -11.13
N GLN A 140 -1.17 -27.25 -11.12
CA GLN A 140 -0.29 -26.87 -10.02
C GLN A 140 -0.71 -25.49 -9.52
N VAL A 141 -0.95 -25.40 -8.22
CA VAL A 141 -1.24 -24.15 -7.50
C VAL A 141 -0.01 -23.85 -6.64
N ASP A 142 0.47 -22.62 -6.70
CA ASP A 142 1.52 -22.16 -5.80
C ASP A 142 0.95 -22.00 -4.39
N LEU A 143 1.43 -22.82 -3.46
CA LEU A 143 1.02 -22.84 -2.05
C LEU A 143 2.10 -22.26 -1.12
N THR A 144 3.08 -21.55 -1.67
CA THR A 144 4.24 -21.07 -0.88
C THR A 144 3.84 -20.11 0.25
N ASP A 145 2.67 -19.46 0.17
CA ASP A 145 2.14 -18.55 1.21
C ASP A 145 0.91 -19.12 1.96
N LEU A 146 0.65 -20.43 1.87
CA LEU A 146 -0.50 -21.03 2.56
C LEU A 146 -0.22 -21.21 4.07
N LYS A 147 -0.84 -20.38 4.90
CA LYS A 147 -0.88 -20.57 6.36
C LYS A 147 -2.05 -21.48 6.76
N ILE A 148 -1.75 -22.71 7.15
CA ILE A 148 -2.75 -23.67 7.66
C ILE A 148 -3.08 -23.31 9.11
N ARG A 149 -4.37 -23.22 9.43
CA ARG A 149 -4.85 -23.09 10.80
C ARG A 149 -4.75 -24.47 11.47
N SER A 150 -3.98 -24.58 12.54
CA SER A 150 -3.98 -25.76 13.42
C SER A 150 -5.05 -25.55 14.49
N ASP A 151 -6.15 -26.29 14.34
CA ASP A 151 -7.12 -26.52 15.42
C ASP A 151 -6.55 -27.47 16.48
#